data_AF-A0AB74DHA3-F1
#
_entry.id   AF-A0AB74DHA3-F1
#
_cell.length_a   1.000
_cell.length_b   1.000
_cell.length_c   1.000
_cell.angle_alpha   90.00
_cell.angle_beta   90.00
_cell.angle_gamma   90.00
#
_symmetry.space_group_name_H-M   'P 1'
#
loop_
_entity.id
_entity.type
_entity.pdbx_description
1 polymer ?
#
loop_
_entity_poly.entity_id
_entity_poly.type
_entity_poly.pdbx_seq_one_letter_code
_entity_poly.pdbx_strand_id
1 'polypeptide(L)'
;MGPVLCRRHGVRFFRQASTGIDARIRTRGRFAPGELVKVSLDRPKGSKIAWMLRADLDAHQVDAAYVDNVAHVTAFAQIAALERAWTHVCPACLDELLVRSGEVPDAPTSEKQAFDTAVVAEGVTCSGSIAQCELHGLIFPTRSSPDIEEAILTIDVLREVRVVRVVDASMAHGPVYWFDEAFLRKVFGPGIEIVEATFRLESRTAFVKLWNAGERVCPVCLREVLQRSGVADADASA
;
A
#
# COMPACT_ATOMS: atom_id res chain seq x y z
N MET A 1 14.51 -4.67 -7.55
CA MET A 1 13.16 -4.32 -7.05
C MET A 1 13.03 -2.82 -7.13
N GLY A 2 12.00 -2.31 -7.81
CA GLY A 2 11.75 -0.86 -7.86
C GLY A 2 11.26 -0.34 -6.51
N PRO A 3 11.28 0.98 -6.29
CA PRO A 3 10.70 1.55 -5.09
C PRO A 3 9.17 1.35 -5.10
N VAL A 4 8.60 1.16 -3.91
CA VAL A 4 7.16 0.96 -3.70
C VAL A 4 6.65 2.08 -2.78
N LEU A 5 5.34 2.33 -2.79
CA LEU A 5 4.71 3.35 -1.95
C LEU A 5 4.43 2.79 -0.54
N CYS A 6 5.03 3.41 0.48
CA CYS A 6 4.59 3.30 1.87
C CYS A 6 3.50 4.35 2.15
N ARG A 7 2.39 3.93 2.77
CA ARG A 7 1.27 4.81 3.12
C ARG A 7 1.65 5.94 4.08
N ARG A 8 2.70 5.78 4.87
CA ARG A 8 3.15 6.77 5.85
C ARG A 8 4.36 7.58 5.38
N HIS A 9 5.35 6.91 4.77
CA HIS A 9 6.65 7.52 4.43
C HIS A 9 6.87 7.80 2.95
N GLY A 10 5.91 7.47 2.09
CA GLY A 10 5.99 7.72 0.65
C GLY A 10 6.82 6.66 -0.08
N VAL A 11 7.41 7.05 -1.21
CA VAL A 11 8.18 6.16 -2.08
C VAL A 11 9.46 5.69 -1.37
N ARG A 12 9.64 4.37 -1.23
CA ARG A 12 10.76 3.75 -0.51
C ARG A 12 11.26 2.50 -1.22
N PHE A 13 12.55 2.20 -1.03
CA PHE A 13 13.11 0.89 -1.34
C PHE A 13 12.91 0.00 -0.12
N PHE A 14 12.07 -1.02 -0.25
CA PHE A 14 11.67 -1.86 0.87
C PHE A 14 12.82 -2.77 1.29
N ARG A 15 12.85 -3.10 2.59
CA ARG A 15 13.79 -4.05 3.19
C ARG A 15 13.08 -5.37 3.47
N GLN A 16 13.86 -6.43 3.69
CA GLN A 16 13.31 -7.71 4.10
C GLN A 16 13.21 -7.81 5.63
N ALA A 17 12.15 -8.41 6.12
CA ALA A 17 11.93 -8.75 7.53
C ALA A 17 10.99 -9.96 7.64
N SER A 18 10.88 -10.57 8.82
CA SER A 18 9.86 -11.60 9.08
C SER A 18 8.42 -11.09 8.87
N THR A 19 7.49 -12.00 8.58
CA THR A 19 6.05 -11.67 8.44
C THR A 19 5.44 -11.14 9.73
N GLY A 20 5.90 -11.60 10.90
CA GLY A 20 5.45 -11.07 12.19
C GLY A 20 5.81 -9.60 12.40
N ILE A 21 6.95 -9.15 11.86
CA ILE A 21 7.34 -7.73 11.87
C ILE A 21 6.42 -6.90 10.98
N ASP A 22 6.13 -7.34 9.75
CA ASP A 22 5.19 -6.64 8.86
C ASP A 22 3.81 -6.52 9.51
N ALA A 23 3.30 -7.60 10.11
CA ALA A 23 2.05 -7.58 10.84
C ALA A 23 2.07 -6.55 11.98
N ARG A 24 3.15 -6.50 12.76
CA ARG A 24 3.29 -5.53 13.86
C ARG A 24 3.44 -4.09 13.40
N ILE A 25 4.11 -3.87 12.26
CA ILE A 25 4.18 -2.56 11.60
C ILE A 25 2.78 -2.08 11.24
N ARG A 26 1.94 -2.93 10.64
CA ARG A 26 0.57 -2.59 10.22
C ARG A 26 -0.31 -2.18 11.40
N THR A 27 -0.16 -2.85 12.55
CA THR A 27 -0.90 -2.50 13.77
C THR A 27 -0.21 -1.42 14.60
N ARG A 28 0.91 -0.86 14.13
CA ARG A 28 1.75 0.09 14.85
C ARG A 28 2.08 -0.32 16.28
N GLY A 29 2.24 -1.62 16.51
CA GLY A 29 2.52 -2.12 17.84
C GLY A 29 3.99 -1.95 18.23
N ARG A 30 4.33 -2.64 19.33
CA ARG A 30 5.68 -2.83 19.83
C ARG A 30 5.88 -4.29 20.23
N PHE A 31 7.12 -4.70 20.34
CA PHE A 31 7.51 -5.97 20.93
C PHE A 31 8.05 -5.77 22.34
N ALA A 32 7.98 -6.82 23.15
CA ALA A 32 8.66 -6.90 24.43
C ALA A 32 10.18 -7.13 24.21
N PRO A 33 11.02 -6.76 25.20
CA PRO A 33 12.45 -7.01 25.13
C PRO A 33 12.77 -8.48 24.86
N GLY A 34 13.67 -8.74 23.91
CA GLY A 34 14.12 -10.09 23.55
C GLY A 34 13.21 -10.86 22.58
N GLU A 35 12.06 -10.31 22.17
CA GLU A 35 11.21 -10.92 21.14
C GLU A 35 11.78 -10.73 19.72
N LEU A 36 12.67 -9.76 19.53
CA LEU A 36 13.30 -9.46 18.25
C LEU A 36 14.73 -10.00 18.19
N VAL A 37 15.16 -10.36 16.98
CA VAL A 37 16.53 -10.75 16.67
C VAL A 37 16.96 -10.21 15.30
N LYS A 38 18.20 -9.72 15.21
CA LYS A 38 18.88 -9.50 13.92
C LYS A 38 19.41 -10.84 13.43
N VAL A 39 19.05 -11.22 12.20
CA VAL A 39 19.53 -12.45 11.56
C VAL A 39 20.44 -12.07 10.41
N SER A 40 21.68 -12.54 10.45
CA SER A 40 22.65 -12.44 9.37
C SER A 40 22.69 -13.75 8.59
N LEU A 41 22.33 -13.71 7.31
CA LEU A 41 22.48 -14.81 6.39
C LEU A 41 23.85 -14.72 5.73
N ASP A 42 24.82 -15.44 6.27
CA ASP A 42 26.21 -15.35 5.88
C ASP A 42 26.48 -16.19 4.63
N ARG A 43 26.97 -15.53 3.57
CA ARG A 43 27.37 -16.18 2.33
C ARG A 43 28.80 -15.82 1.98
N PRO A 44 29.50 -16.64 1.17
CA PRO A 44 30.88 -16.36 0.76
C PRO A 44 31.11 -14.99 0.10
N LYS A 45 30.08 -14.41 -0.54
CA LYS A 45 30.16 -13.12 -1.25
C LYS A 45 29.55 -11.95 -0.48
N GLY A 46 29.13 -12.15 0.76
CA GLY A 46 28.55 -11.13 1.62
C GLY A 46 27.30 -11.61 2.35
N SER A 47 27.00 -10.96 3.47
CA SER A 47 25.87 -11.29 4.32
C SER A 47 24.66 -10.42 4.05
N LYS A 48 23.47 -10.98 4.22
CA LYS A 48 22.21 -10.21 4.26
C LYS A 48 21.70 -10.17 5.68
N ILE A 49 21.37 -8.98 6.17
CA ILE A 49 20.85 -8.79 7.52
C ILE A 49 19.37 -8.42 7.42
N ALA A 50 18.55 -9.07 8.24
CA ALA A 50 17.15 -8.73 8.41
C ALA A 50 16.73 -8.90 9.88
N TRP A 51 15.68 -8.18 10.28
CA TRP A 51 15.05 -8.39 11.57
C TRP A 51 14.00 -9.50 11.49
N MET A 52 13.90 -10.29 12.56
CA MET A 52 12.90 -11.34 12.71
C MET A 52 12.36 -11.39 14.14
N LEU A 53 11.21 -12.02 14.33
CA LEU A 53 10.82 -12.51 15.64
C LEU A 53 11.69 -13.70 16.04
N ARG A 54 12.05 -13.75 17.32
CA ARG A 54 12.75 -14.88 17.95
C ARG A 54 11.97 -16.17 17.74
N ALA A 55 10.66 -16.14 18.00
CA ALA A 55 9.76 -17.27 17.79
C ALA A 55 9.71 -17.75 16.32
N ASP A 56 9.75 -16.83 15.35
CA ASP A 56 9.78 -17.20 13.93
C ASP A 56 11.10 -17.90 13.59
N LEU A 57 12.23 -17.42 14.12
CA LEU A 57 13.53 -18.05 13.94
C LEU A 57 13.58 -19.46 14.57
N ASP A 58 13.05 -19.60 15.79
CA ASP A 58 13.01 -20.86 16.52
C ASP A 58 12.13 -21.90 15.81
N ALA A 59 11.01 -21.48 15.21
CA ALA A 59 10.14 -22.33 14.42
C ALA A 59 10.84 -22.93 13.18
N HIS A 60 11.85 -22.23 12.65
CA HIS A 60 12.67 -22.72 11.55
C HIS A 60 13.80 -23.67 12.00
N GLN A 61 13.99 -23.88 13.31
CA GLN A 61 15.00 -24.78 13.88
C GLN A 61 16.39 -24.54 13.28
N VAL A 62 16.76 -23.27 13.16
CA VAL A 62 17.98 -22.84 12.50
C VAL A 62 19.18 -23.08 13.40
N ASP A 63 20.26 -23.60 12.84
CA ASP A 63 21.53 -23.67 13.54
C ASP A 63 22.27 -22.35 13.33
N ALA A 64 22.29 -21.51 14.35
CA ALA A 64 22.80 -20.15 14.29
C ALA A 64 23.86 -19.90 15.37
N ALA A 65 24.98 -19.31 14.97
CA ALA A 65 25.97 -18.78 15.90
C ALA A 65 25.56 -17.37 16.34
N TYR A 66 25.65 -17.06 17.64
CA TYR A 66 25.30 -15.74 18.16
C TYR A 66 26.55 -14.90 18.39
N VAL A 67 26.60 -13.73 17.74
CA VAL A 67 27.66 -12.73 17.94
C VAL A 67 26.98 -11.38 18.11
N ASP A 68 27.25 -10.67 19.21
CA ASP A 68 26.67 -9.35 19.51
C ASP A 68 25.13 -9.28 19.34
N ASN A 69 24.43 -10.33 19.80
CA ASN A 69 22.97 -10.50 19.65
C ASN A 69 22.46 -10.65 18.21
N VAL A 70 23.34 -10.90 17.25
CA VAL A 70 23.01 -11.25 15.87
C VAL A 70 23.08 -12.77 15.70
N ALA A 71 22.04 -13.37 15.13
CA ALA A 71 22.00 -14.78 14.75
C ALA A 71 22.65 -14.96 13.36
N HIS A 72 23.81 -15.58 13.31
CA HIS A 72 24.56 -15.87 12.09
C HIS A 72 24.22 -17.27 11.58
N VAL A 73 23.63 -17.31 10.38
CA VAL A 73 23.20 -18.54 9.71
C VAL A 73 24.07 -18.75 8.48
N THR A 74 24.77 -19.88 8.43
CA THR A 74 25.72 -20.21 7.35
C THR A 74 25.23 -21.36 6.47
N ALA A 75 24.32 -22.21 6.97
CA ALA A 75 23.81 -23.36 6.24
C ALA A 75 22.89 -22.92 5.08
N PHE A 76 23.29 -23.19 3.84
CA PHE A 76 22.58 -22.74 2.63
C PHE A 76 21.09 -23.13 2.59
N ALA A 77 20.73 -24.33 3.05
CA ALA A 77 19.35 -24.78 3.07
C ALA A 77 18.48 -23.94 4.03
N GLN A 78 19.02 -23.60 5.21
CA GLN A 78 18.35 -22.78 6.21
C GLN A 78 18.28 -21.31 5.76
N ILE A 79 19.36 -20.78 5.17
CA ILE A 79 19.37 -19.45 4.52
C ILE A 79 18.22 -19.35 3.51
N ALA A 80 18.08 -20.33 2.62
CA ALA A 80 17.04 -20.31 1.60
C ALA A 80 15.62 -20.42 2.20
N ALA A 81 15.46 -21.16 3.30
CA ALA A 81 14.18 -21.24 4.02
C ALA A 81 13.80 -19.90 4.64
N LEU A 82 14.75 -19.21 5.29
CA LEU A 82 14.54 -17.91 5.89
C LEU A 82 14.25 -16.84 4.83
N GLU A 83 14.99 -16.79 3.73
CA GLU A 83 14.73 -15.83 2.65
C GLU A 83 13.32 -15.96 2.06
N ARG A 84 12.77 -17.18 1.99
CA ARG A 84 11.39 -17.42 1.53
C ARG A 84 10.34 -17.02 2.56
N ALA A 85 10.68 -17.03 3.85
CA ALA A 85 9.80 -16.62 4.92
C ALA A 85 9.77 -15.09 5.13
N TRP A 86 10.73 -14.37 4.54
CA TRP A 86 10.78 -12.92 4.65
C TRP A 86 9.81 -12.22 3.71
N THR A 87 9.31 -11.09 4.18
CA THR A 87 8.46 -10.17 3.42
C THR A 87 9.12 -8.80 3.29
N HIS A 88 8.58 -7.95 2.43
CA HIS A 88 9.07 -6.60 2.21
C HIS A 88 8.36 -5.62 3.14
N VAL A 89 9.14 -4.85 3.90
CA VAL A 89 8.66 -3.81 4.80
C VAL A 89 9.27 -2.46 4.46
N CYS A 90 8.55 -1.39 4.75
CA CYS A 90 9.09 -0.04 4.66
C CYS A 90 10.23 0.12 5.68
N PRO A 91 11.43 0.55 5.27
CA PRO A 91 12.57 0.70 6.18
C PRO A 91 12.28 1.69 7.33
N ALA A 92 11.62 2.81 7.04
CA ALA A 92 11.29 3.79 8.08
C ALA A 92 10.21 3.27 9.05
N CYS A 93 9.21 2.52 8.57
CA CYS A 93 8.26 1.86 9.47
C CYS A 93 8.94 0.83 10.38
N LEU A 94 9.93 0.10 9.85
CA LEU A 94 10.74 -0.82 10.62
C LEU A 94 11.56 -0.08 11.67
N ASP A 95 12.28 0.97 11.30
CA ASP A 95 13.07 1.77 12.25
C ASP A 95 12.19 2.37 13.37
N GLU A 96 11.00 2.89 13.03
CA GLU A 96 10.03 3.34 14.03
C GLU A 96 9.57 2.19 14.96
N LEU A 97 9.34 0.98 14.44
CA LEU A 97 8.99 -0.19 15.25
C LEU A 97 10.13 -0.60 16.18
N LEU A 98 11.37 -0.55 15.72
CA LEU A 98 12.55 -0.86 16.51
C LEU A 98 12.66 0.10 17.70
N VAL A 99 12.57 1.41 17.44
CA VAL A 99 12.56 2.43 18.50
C VAL A 99 11.42 2.19 19.50
N ARG A 100 10.19 1.92 19.03
CA ARG A 100 9.05 1.59 19.92
C ARG A 100 9.27 0.34 20.77
N SER A 101 10.12 -0.58 20.32
CA SER A 101 10.43 -1.85 20.99
C SER A 101 11.71 -1.77 21.83
N GLY A 102 12.34 -0.60 21.94
CA GLY A 102 13.60 -0.41 22.68
C GLY A 102 14.85 -0.90 21.94
N GLU A 103 14.73 -1.16 20.64
CA GLU A 103 15.83 -1.61 19.77
C GLU A 103 16.48 -0.45 19.03
N VAL A 104 17.75 -0.64 18.64
CA VAL A 104 18.49 0.36 17.86
C VAL A 104 18.15 0.22 16.37
N PRO A 105 17.51 1.24 15.75
CA PRO A 105 17.20 1.23 14.32
C PRO A 105 18.46 1.32 13.48
N ASP A 106 18.35 0.97 12.19
CA ASP A 106 19.51 1.07 11.29
C ASP A 106 19.73 2.51 10.81
N ALA A 107 18.68 3.32 10.74
CA ALA A 107 18.77 4.76 10.51
C ALA A 107 18.27 5.55 11.73
N PRO A 108 18.85 6.73 12.03
CA PRO A 108 18.39 7.57 13.14
C PRO A 108 16.89 7.87 13.03
N THR A 109 16.13 7.43 14.03
CA THR A 109 14.69 7.68 14.15
C THR A 109 14.43 8.16 15.57
N SER A 110 13.81 9.33 15.71
CA SER A 110 13.51 9.89 17.04
C SER A 110 12.34 9.16 17.71
N GLU A 111 12.30 9.13 19.04
CA GLU A 111 11.14 8.63 19.77
C GLU A 111 9.86 9.37 19.39
N LYS A 112 9.93 10.71 19.26
CA LYS A 112 8.79 11.53 18.83
C LYS A 112 8.19 11.01 17.51
N GLN A 113 9.04 10.71 16.52
CA GLN A 113 8.58 10.18 15.24
C GLN A 113 8.09 8.73 15.35
N ALA A 114 8.77 7.90 16.13
CA ALA A 114 8.39 6.50 16.34
C ALA A 114 6.99 6.36 16.95
N PHE A 115 6.61 7.30 17.83
CA PHE A 115 5.31 7.32 18.51
C PHE A 115 4.28 8.28 17.90
N ASP A 116 4.64 9.06 16.87
CA ASP A 116 3.71 9.96 16.17
C ASP A 116 2.57 9.16 15.54
N THR A 117 1.33 9.40 15.95
CA THR A 117 0.13 8.67 15.50
C THR A 117 -0.42 9.11 14.15
N ALA A 118 0.16 10.12 13.50
CA ALA A 118 -0.33 10.61 12.22
C ALA A 118 -0.40 9.49 11.16
N VAL A 119 -1.32 9.62 10.21
CA VAL A 119 -1.46 8.64 9.13
C VAL A 119 -0.31 8.78 8.13
N VAL A 120 0.14 10.02 7.89
CA VAL A 120 1.31 10.37 7.10
C VAL A 120 2.37 10.97 8.01
N ALA A 121 3.64 10.60 7.81
CA ALA A 121 4.72 11.15 8.61
C ALA A 121 4.95 12.64 8.28
N GLU A 122 5.34 13.41 9.29
CA GLU A 122 5.69 14.82 9.13
C GLU A 122 6.79 15.02 8.08
N GLY A 123 6.66 16.07 7.27
CA GLY A 123 7.67 16.44 6.27
C GLY A 123 7.64 15.63 4.96
N VAL A 124 6.69 14.69 4.79
CA VAL A 124 6.51 14.02 3.51
C VAL A 124 5.85 14.96 2.51
N THR A 125 6.55 15.27 1.42
CA THR A 125 6.00 16.07 0.33
C THR A 125 5.15 15.22 -0.60
N CYS A 126 3.90 15.62 -0.78
CA CYS A 126 3.02 15.07 -1.81
C CYS A 126 3.17 15.90 -3.08
N SER A 127 3.83 15.37 -4.11
CA SER A 127 3.83 16.00 -5.44
C SER A 127 3.69 14.96 -6.54
N GLY A 128 3.17 15.39 -7.70
CA GLY A 128 2.98 14.54 -8.86
C GLY A 128 1.90 13.47 -8.68
N SER A 129 2.26 12.20 -8.91
CA SER A 129 1.34 11.06 -9.00
C SER A 129 0.79 10.57 -7.65
N ILE A 130 1.24 11.10 -6.52
CA ILE A 130 0.81 10.69 -5.18
C ILE A 130 -0.15 11.73 -4.60
N ALA A 131 -1.11 11.27 -3.80
CA ALA A 131 -2.01 12.13 -3.03
C ALA A 131 -2.10 11.63 -1.58
N GLN A 132 -2.45 12.54 -0.68
CA GLN A 132 -2.77 12.21 0.71
C GLN A 132 -4.26 11.91 0.84
N CYS A 133 -4.57 10.82 1.51
CA CYS A 133 -5.91 10.46 1.97
C CYS A 133 -5.89 10.46 3.51
N GLU A 134 -6.84 11.14 4.14
CA GLU A 134 -6.89 11.26 5.60
C GLU A 134 -7.14 9.92 6.32
N LEU A 135 -7.68 8.93 5.62
CA LEU A 135 -7.95 7.59 6.17
C LEU A 135 -6.84 6.58 5.84
N HIS A 136 -6.30 6.65 4.63
CA HIS A 136 -5.41 5.61 4.08
C HIS A 136 -3.97 6.07 3.88
N GLY A 137 -3.66 7.33 4.19
CA GLY A 137 -2.35 7.94 4.04
C GLY A 137 -2.01 8.24 2.58
N LEU A 138 -0.75 8.09 2.23
CA LEU A 138 -0.24 8.29 0.88
C LEU A 138 -0.70 7.18 -0.04
N ILE A 139 -1.34 7.58 -1.14
CA ILE A 139 -1.92 6.68 -2.12
C ILE A 139 -1.54 7.11 -3.55
N PHE A 140 -1.56 6.15 -4.47
CA PHE A 140 -1.70 6.45 -5.88
C PHE A 140 -3.20 6.63 -6.15
N PRO A 141 -3.68 7.85 -6.42
CA PRO A 141 -5.09 8.08 -6.64
C PRO A 141 -5.53 7.55 -7.99
N THR A 142 -6.77 7.11 -8.04
CA THR A 142 -7.50 6.90 -9.29
C THR A 142 -8.34 8.15 -9.60
N ARG A 143 -9.13 8.09 -10.68
CA ARG A 143 -10.07 9.14 -11.05
C ARG A 143 -11.51 8.68 -10.92
N SER A 144 -12.36 9.58 -10.43
CA SER A 144 -13.81 9.39 -10.37
C SER A 144 -14.52 10.72 -10.66
N SER A 145 -15.83 10.72 -10.65
CA SER A 145 -16.62 11.93 -10.82
C SER A 145 -16.78 12.72 -9.51
N PRO A 146 -17.09 14.04 -9.59
CA PRO A 146 -17.24 14.89 -8.40
C PRO A 146 -18.26 14.38 -7.38
N ASP A 147 -19.42 13.87 -7.82
CA ASP A 147 -20.44 13.36 -6.90
C ASP A 147 -19.94 12.14 -6.11
N ILE A 148 -19.11 11.30 -6.73
CA ILE A 148 -18.48 10.16 -6.05
C ILE A 148 -17.37 10.62 -5.10
N GLU A 149 -16.57 11.61 -5.50
CA GLU A 149 -15.60 12.23 -4.59
C GLU A 149 -16.31 12.84 -3.37
N GLU A 150 -17.39 13.58 -3.56
CA GLU A 150 -18.17 14.18 -2.48
C GLU A 150 -18.71 13.12 -1.51
N ALA A 151 -19.25 12.01 -2.03
CA ALA A 151 -19.67 10.89 -1.19
C ALA A 151 -18.51 10.26 -0.40
N ILE A 152 -17.30 10.19 -0.98
CA ILE A 152 -16.09 9.74 -0.27
C ILE A 152 -15.72 10.71 0.86
N LEU A 153 -15.71 12.02 0.58
CA LEU A 153 -15.32 13.04 1.56
C LEU A 153 -16.32 13.16 2.71
N THR A 154 -17.61 12.96 2.42
CA THR A 154 -18.70 13.02 3.41
C THR A 154 -18.99 11.68 4.09
N ILE A 155 -18.37 10.59 3.64
CA ILE A 155 -18.60 9.23 4.14
C ILE A 155 -20.08 8.83 3.97
N ASP A 156 -20.75 9.33 2.94
CA ASP A 156 -22.15 9.01 2.61
C ASP A 156 -22.23 7.91 1.53
N VAL A 157 -23.44 7.58 1.12
CA VAL A 157 -23.76 6.70 0.01
C VAL A 157 -24.19 7.49 -1.23
N LEU A 158 -24.02 6.89 -2.40
CA LEU A 158 -24.43 7.47 -3.67
C LEU A 158 -25.95 7.37 -3.82
N ARG A 159 -26.67 8.45 -3.46
CA ARG A 159 -28.14 8.54 -3.60
C ARG A 159 -28.48 9.18 -4.92
N GLU A 160 -29.37 8.53 -5.69
CA GLU A 160 -29.86 9.05 -6.98
C GLU A 160 -28.79 9.22 -8.08
N VAL A 161 -27.55 8.81 -7.81
CA VAL A 161 -26.45 8.81 -8.77
C VAL A 161 -26.40 7.47 -9.49
N ARG A 162 -26.59 7.49 -10.81
CA ARG A 162 -26.42 6.30 -11.65
C ARG A 162 -24.93 6.07 -11.90
N VAL A 163 -24.34 5.15 -11.14
CA VAL A 163 -22.95 4.74 -11.28
C VAL A 163 -22.77 3.89 -12.54
N VAL A 164 -21.72 4.17 -13.30
CA VAL A 164 -21.37 3.52 -14.57
C VAL A 164 -19.98 2.92 -14.44
N ARG A 165 -19.87 1.65 -14.85
CA ARG A 165 -18.61 0.94 -15.02
C ARG A 165 -17.95 1.40 -16.31
N VAL A 166 -16.80 2.04 -16.22
CA VAL A 166 -16.03 2.49 -17.38
C VAL A 166 -14.87 1.52 -17.63
N VAL A 167 -14.81 0.95 -18.83
CA VAL A 167 -13.76 0.00 -19.23
C VAL A 167 -12.86 0.65 -20.28
N ASP A 168 -11.56 0.74 -20.02
CA ASP A 168 -10.59 1.20 -21.02
C ASP A 168 -10.19 0.07 -21.97
N ALA A 169 -10.98 -0.10 -23.04
CA ALA A 169 -10.78 -1.13 -24.05
C ALA A 169 -9.52 -0.90 -24.91
N SER A 170 -8.90 0.29 -24.83
CA SER A 170 -7.64 0.56 -25.54
C SER A 170 -6.42 -0.12 -24.90
N MET A 171 -6.57 -0.68 -23.69
CA MET A 171 -5.51 -1.32 -22.92
C MET A 171 -5.72 -2.83 -22.83
N ALA A 172 -4.63 -3.61 -22.88
CA ALA A 172 -4.67 -5.09 -22.96
C ALA A 172 -5.44 -5.80 -21.83
N HIS A 173 -5.62 -5.16 -20.68
CA HIS A 173 -6.34 -5.72 -19.52
C HIS A 173 -7.69 -5.07 -19.25
N GLY A 174 -8.11 -4.09 -20.06
CA GLY A 174 -9.38 -3.41 -19.89
C GLY A 174 -9.60 -2.85 -18.48
N PRO A 175 -8.70 -2.00 -17.94
CA PRO A 175 -8.83 -1.53 -16.58
C PRO A 175 -10.18 -0.83 -16.38
N VAL A 176 -10.74 -1.04 -15.18
CA VAL A 176 -12.10 -0.63 -14.82
C VAL A 176 -12.04 0.57 -13.89
N TYR A 177 -12.88 1.55 -14.20
CA TYR A 177 -13.09 2.76 -13.42
C TYR A 177 -14.58 2.96 -13.17
N TRP A 178 -14.90 3.85 -12.23
CA TRP A 178 -16.28 4.11 -11.82
C TRP A 178 -16.54 5.61 -11.87
N PHE A 179 -17.60 6.00 -12.57
CA PHE A 179 -18.02 7.39 -12.75
C PHE A 179 -19.54 7.45 -12.74
N ASP A 180 -20.12 8.60 -12.41
CA ASP A 180 -21.55 8.80 -12.62
C ASP A 180 -21.89 9.07 -14.10
N GLU A 181 -23.09 8.66 -14.51
CA GLU A 181 -23.56 8.82 -15.88
C GLU A 181 -23.68 10.29 -16.32
N ALA A 182 -24.12 11.19 -15.44
CA ALA A 182 -24.34 12.59 -15.79
C ALA A 182 -23.02 13.28 -16.14
N PHE A 183 -21.97 12.98 -15.38
CA PHE A 183 -20.60 13.40 -15.63
C PHE A 183 -20.06 12.83 -16.94
N LEU A 184 -20.27 11.53 -17.22
CA LEU A 184 -19.85 10.95 -18.50
C LEU A 184 -20.53 11.63 -19.69
N ARG A 185 -21.84 11.89 -19.62
CA ARG A 185 -22.58 12.62 -20.66
C ARG A 185 -22.13 14.07 -20.77
N LYS A 186 -21.73 14.72 -19.68
CA LYS A 186 -21.12 16.06 -19.71
C LYS A 186 -19.77 16.07 -20.42
N VAL A 187 -18.92 15.06 -20.17
CA VAL A 187 -17.57 14.97 -20.76
C VAL A 187 -17.63 14.58 -22.25
N PHE A 188 -18.43 13.57 -22.60
CA PHE A 188 -18.43 12.98 -23.95
C PHE A 188 -19.62 13.38 -24.82
N GLY A 189 -20.63 14.04 -24.26
CA GLY A 189 -21.84 14.44 -24.93
C GLY A 189 -23.02 13.51 -24.63
N PRO A 190 -24.26 13.96 -24.88
CA PRO A 190 -25.47 13.21 -24.55
C PRO A 190 -25.65 11.93 -25.38
N GLY A 191 -24.97 11.81 -26.53
CA GLY A 191 -25.10 10.68 -27.46
C GLY A 191 -24.24 9.45 -27.15
N ILE A 192 -23.53 9.41 -26.01
CA ILE A 192 -22.76 8.22 -25.65
C ILE A 192 -23.68 7.03 -25.37
N GLU A 193 -23.25 5.87 -25.85
CA GLU A 193 -23.91 4.59 -25.61
C GLU A 193 -23.41 4.00 -24.30
N ILE A 194 -24.32 3.84 -23.34
CA ILE A 194 -24.06 3.17 -22.06
C ILE A 194 -24.97 1.96 -22.01
N VAL A 195 -24.40 0.77 -22.16
CA VAL A 195 -25.11 -0.50 -22.21
C VAL A 195 -25.00 -1.16 -20.86
N GLU A 196 -26.12 -1.48 -20.22
CA GLU A 196 -26.14 -2.18 -18.92
C GLU A 196 -25.25 -1.50 -17.86
N ALA A 197 -25.31 -0.16 -17.79
CA ALA A 197 -24.47 0.67 -16.92
C ALA A 197 -22.95 0.50 -17.15
N THR A 198 -22.55 0.09 -18.36
CA THR A 198 -21.15 0.01 -18.79
C THR A 198 -20.87 0.96 -19.95
N PHE A 199 -19.77 1.69 -19.86
CA PHE A 199 -19.25 2.56 -20.91
C PHE A 199 -17.84 2.11 -21.31
N ARG A 200 -17.56 2.00 -22.62
CA ARG A 200 -16.26 1.53 -23.13
C ARG A 200 -15.49 2.69 -23.75
N LEU A 201 -14.27 2.89 -23.29
CA LEU A 201 -13.33 3.83 -23.90
C LEU A 201 -12.50 3.10 -24.95
N GLU A 202 -12.76 3.41 -26.21
CA GLU A 202 -12.12 2.74 -27.36
C GLU A 202 -10.80 3.40 -27.78
N SER A 203 -10.39 4.51 -27.16
CA SER A 203 -9.16 5.22 -27.54
C SER A 203 -8.44 5.87 -26.36
N ARG A 204 -7.12 5.99 -26.50
CA ARG A 204 -6.27 6.72 -25.55
C ARG A 204 -6.69 8.18 -25.40
N THR A 205 -7.15 8.81 -26.48
CA THR A 205 -7.63 10.21 -26.45
C THR A 205 -8.87 10.36 -25.56
N ALA A 206 -9.81 9.41 -25.66
CA ALA A 206 -11.00 9.40 -24.81
C ALA A 206 -10.62 9.16 -23.34
N PHE A 207 -9.68 8.24 -23.07
CA PHE A 207 -9.14 8.04 -21.73
C PHE A 207 -8.54 9.33 -21.16
N VAL A 208 -7.61 9.98 -21.88
CA VAL A 208 -6.95 11.21 -21.39
C VAL A 208 -7.98 12.31 -21.14
N LYS A 209 -8.99 12.44 -21.99
CA LYS A 209 -10.09 13.39 -21.81
C LYS A 209 -10.85 13.15 -20.51
N LEU A 210 -11.23 11.90 -20.22
CA LEU A 210 -11.90 11.53 -18.96
C LEU A 210 -10.98 11.74 -17.76
N TRP A 211 -9.73 11.31 -17.85
CA TRP A 211 -8.75 11.34 -16.77
C TRP A 211 -8.38 12.76 -16.33
N ASN A 212 -8.36 13.69 -17.29
CA ASN A 212 -8.12 15.11 -17.01
C ASN A 212 -9.35 15.83 -16.44
N ALA A 213 -10.56 15.30 -16.68
CA ALA A 213 -11.81 15.89 -16.19
C ALA A 213 -12.21 15.36 -14.81
N GLY A 214 -11.82 14.13 -14.46
CA GLY A 214 -12.20 13.49 -13.21
C GLY A 214 -11.37 13.93 -12.00
N GLU A 215 -11.91 13.72 -10.81
CA GLU A 215 -11.32 14.08 -9.53
C GLU A 215 -10.40 12.98 -8.97
N ARG A 216 -9.37 13.36 -8.21
CA ARG A 216 -8.40 12.40 -7.64
C ARG A 216 -8.99 11.77 -6.38
N VAL A 217 -9.31 10.49 -6.44
CA VAL A 217 -9.87 9.78 -5.29
C VAL A 217 -8.98 8.65 -4.80
N CYS A 218 -9.05 8.36 -3.49
CA CYS A 218 -8.41 7.18 -2.91
C CYS A 218 -9.10 5.91 -3.45
N PRO A 219 -8.37 4.96 -4.07
CA PRO A 219 -8.97 3.73 -4.59
C PRO A 219 -9.65 2.87 -3.51
N VAL A 220 -9.13 2.93 -2.27
CA VAL A 220 -9.72 2.19 -1.14
C VAL A 220 -11.03 2.84 -0.70
N CYS A 221 -11.06 4.17 -0.50
CA CYS A 221 -12.30 4.87 -0.17
C CYS A 221 -13.36 4.72 -1.28
N LEU A 222 -12.94 4.77 -2.54
CA LEU A 222 -13.83 4.55 -3.68
C LEU A 222 -14.51 3.19 -3.60
N ARG A 223 -13.72 2.12 -3.40
CA ARG A 223 -14.26 0.76 -3.25
C ARG A 223 -15.27 0.69 -2.10
N GLU A 224 -14.94 1.25 -0.96
CA GLU A 224 -15.82 1.24 0.21
C GLU A 224 -17.13 1.98 -0.04
N VAL A 225 -17.10 3.17 -0.65
CA VAL A 225 -18.31 3.93 -0.99
C VAL A 225 -19.17 3.18 -2.01
N LEU A 226 -18.57 2.57 -3.03
CA LEU A 226 -19.28 1.75 -4.01
C LEU A 226 -19.97 0.55 -3.35
N GLN A 227 -19.27 -0.15 -2.46
CA GLN A 227 -19.82 -1.29 -1.71
C GLN A 227 -20.99 -0.86 -0.81
N ARG A 228 -20.82 0.23 -0.04
CA ARG A 228 -21.89 0.77 0.83
C ARG A 228 -23.11 1.24 0.02
N SER A 229 -22.89 1.64 -1.22
CA SER A 229 -23.94 2.07 -2.16
C SER A 229 -24.57 0.90 -2.96
N GLY A 230 -24.18 -0.35 -2.69
CA GLY A 230 -24.79 -1.53 -3.31
C GLY A 230 -24.27 -1.87 -4.72
N VAL A 231 -23.10 -1.35 -5.12
CA VAL A 231 -22.49 -1.66 -6.42
C VAL A 231 -21.77 -3.02 -6.34
N ALA A 232 -22.37 -4.05 -6.94
CA ALA A 232 -21.98 -5.46 -6.76
C ALA A 232 -20.57 -5.84 -7.26
N ASP A 233 -19.98 -5.07 -8.17
CA ASP A 233 -18.67 -5.35 -8.79
C ASP A 233 -17.53 -4.40 -8.33
N ALA A 234 -17.67 -3.77 -7.16
CA ALA A 234 -16.71 -2.79 -6.65
C ALA A 234 -15.25 -3.31 -6.51
N ASP A 235 -15.05 -4.64 -6.45
CA ASP A 235 -13.73 -5.26 -6.36
C ASP A 235 -12.93 -5.30 -7.67
N ALA A 236 -13.55 -4.97 -8.81
CA ALA A 236 -12.91 -4.97 -10.12
C ALA A 236 -12.02 -3.74 -10.41
N SER A 237 -11.93 -2.76 -9.50
CA SER A 237 -11.08 -1.58 -9.67
C SER A 237 -9.59 -1.94 -9.57
N ALA A 238 -8.85 -1.74 -10.65
CA ALA A 238 -7.40 -1.97 -10.74
C ALA A 238 -6.59 -0.69 -10.49
#